data_AF-A0A026W541-F1
#
_entry.id   AF-A0A026W541-F1
#
_cell.length_a   1.000
_cell.length_b   1.000
_cell.length_c   1.000
_cell.angle_alpha   90.00
_cell.angle_beta   90.00
_cell.angle_gamma   90.00
#
_symmetry.space_group_name_H-M   'P 1'
#
loop_
_entity.id
_entity.type
_entity.pdbx_description
1 polymer ?
#
loop_
_entity_poly.entity_id
_entity_poly.type
_entity_poly.pdbx_seq_one_letter_code
_entity_poly.pdbx_strand_id
1 'polypeptide(L)'
;LCIATTVIQYLRVTAKLRENQNSLFIAINKPHKAVTVQTISRWIKTVLQKCGIDINVFSSHSTRYASSSAAFASGLDLDTIRKAAGWTEGSTVFAKFYNRPISENCSFARAVVK
;
A
#
# COMPACT_ATOMS: atom_id res chain seq x y z
N LEU A 1 -8.49 -11.51 0.39
CA LEU A 1 -8.66 -10.44 1.41
C LEU A 1 -9.41 -9.29 0.76
N CYS A 2 -10.48 -8.75 1.36
CA CYS A 2 -11.21 -7.60 0.81
C CYS A 2 -10.90 -6.32 1.61
N ILE A 3 -10.47 -5.25 0.93
CA ILE A 3 -10.09 -3.99 1.59
C ILE A 3 -11.29 -3.34 2.29
N ALA A 4 -12.44 -3.25 1.60
CA ALA A 4 -13.64 -2.64 2.14
C ALA A 4 -14.12 -3.35 3.43
N THR A 5 -14.24 -4.68 3.37
CA THR A 5 -14.65 -5.48 4.54
C THR A 5 -13.64 -5.38 5.68
N THR A 6 -12.33 -5.35 5.37
CA THR A 6 -11.28 -5.19 6.38
C THR A 6 -11.37 -3.83 7.08
N VAL A 7 -11.59 -2.75 6.34
CA VAL A 7 -11.75 -1.39 6.90
C VAL A 7 -13.00 -1.30 7.77
N ILE A 8 -14.13 -1.83 7.31
CA ILE A 8 -15.37 -1.87 8.09
C ILE A 8 -15.16 -2.64 9.40
N GLN A 9 -14.52 -3.81 9.33
CA GLN A 9 -14.24 -4.61 10.51
C GLN A 9 -13.29 -3.88 11.47
N TYR A 10 -12.26 -3.21 10.95
CA TYR A 10 -11.35 -2.42 11.76
C TYR A 10 -12.07 -1.26 12.49
N LEU A 11 -12.95 -0.53 11.80
CA LEU A 11 -13.79 0.50 12.42
C LEU A 11 -14.66 -0.08 13.53
N ARG A 12 -15.28 -1.24 13.30
CA ARG A 12 -16.12 -1.94 14.29
C ARG A 12 -15.33 -2.31 15.54
N VAL A 13 -14.16 -2.95 15.40
CA VAL A 13 -13.38 -3.42 16.57
C VAL A 13 -12.73 -2.28 17.34
N THR A 14 -12.45 -1.15 16.68
CA THR A 14 -11.86 0.04 17.33
C THR A 14 -12.89 1.05 17.83
N ALA A 15 -14.19 0.83 17.62
CA ALA A 15 -15.25 1.81 17.91
C ALA A 15 -15.19 2.38 19.33
N LYS A 16 -15.00 1.52 20.34
CA LYS A 16 -14.93 1.93 21.76
C LYS A 16 -13.66 2.69 22.13
N LEU A 17 -12.60 2.58 21.33
CA LEU A 17 -11.31 3.23 21.58
C LEU A 17 -11.22 4.60 20.91
N ARG A 18 -12.12 4.91 19.98
CA ARG A 18 -12.02 6.10 19.12
C ARG A 18 -12.36 7.38 19.84
N GLU A 19 -13.22 7.36 20.86
CA GLU A 19 -13.70 8.58 21.53
C GLU A 19 -14.03 9.68 20.49
N ASN A 20 -13.22 10.75 20.42
CA ASN A 20 -13.37 11.88 19.49
C ASN A 20 -12.43 11.84 18.27
N GLN A 21 -11.84 10.68 17.93
CA GLN A 21 -10.89 10.54 16.82
C GLN A 21 -11.61 10.22 15.49
N ASN A 22 -11.55 11.18 14.57
CA ASN A 22 -12.09 11.03 13.20
C ASN A 22 -11.10 10.37 12.22
N SER A 23 -9.83 10.22 12.61
CA SER A 23 -8.83 9.56 11.76
C SER A 23 -9.14 8.08 11.61
N LEU A 24 -8.96 7.53 10.40
CA LEU A 24 -9.15 6.10 10.17
C LEU A 24 -8.25 5.30 11.11
N PHE A 25 -6.94 5.47 11.07
CA PHE A 25 -6.02 4.73 11.91
C PHE A 25 -5.76 5.43 13.26
N ILE A 26 -5.83 4.66 14.36
CA ILE A 26 -5.60 5.12 15.73
C ILE A 26 -4.56 4.25 16.42
N ALA A 27 -3.89 4.82 17.44
CA ALA A 27 -2.93 4.12 18.26
C ALA A 27 -3.62 3.11 19.18
N ILE A 28 -3.03 1.92 19.33
CA ILE A 28 -3.56 0.86 20.19
C ILE A 28 -3.24 1.15 21.67
N ASN A 29 -2.15 1.86 21.95
CA ASN A 29 -1.81 2.31 23.29
C ASN A 29 -2.57 3.59 23.67
N LYS A 30 -2.86 3.74 24.96
CA LYS A 30 -3.39 5.00 25.49
C LYS A 30 -2.33 6.11 25.45
N PRO A 31 -2.72 7.38 25.19
CA PRO A 31 -4.04 7.79 24.69
C PRO A 31 -4.22 7.38 23.22
N HIS A 32 -5.39 6.83 22.86
CA HIS A 32 -5.70 6.25 21.53
C HIS A 32 -5.84 7.31 20.41
N LYS A 33 -4.77 8.07 20.16
CA LYS A 33 -4.76 9.19 19.21
C LYS A 33 -4.60 8.72 17.76
N ALA A 34 -4.88 9.59 16.80
CA ALA A 34 -4.53 9.38 15.40
C ALA A 34 -3.05 8.99 15.24
N VAL A 35 -2.77 7.99 14.41
CA VAL A 35 -1.38 7.60 14.10
C VAL A 35 -0.78 8.52 13.06
N THR A 36 0.53 8.69 13.13
CA THR A 36 1.28 9.50 12.17
C THR A 36 1.60 8.74 10.89
N VAL A 37 1.94 9.46 9.82
CA VAL A 37 2.43 8.89 8.56
C VAL A 37 3.66 8.00 8.79
N GLN A 38 4.54 8.39 9.71
CA GLN A 38 5.74 7.62 10.09
C GLN A 38 5.37 6.26 10.71
N THR A 39 4.29 6.21 11.50
CA THR A 39 3.80 4.97 12.11
C THR A 39 3.26 4.02 11.05
N ILE A 40 2.43 4.52 10.13
CA ILE A 40 1.90 3.75 9.01
C ILE A 40 3.04 3.22 8.13
N SER A 41 4.03 4.07 7.81
CA SER A 41 5.22 3.69 7.05
C SER A 41 5.98 2.55 7.72
N ARG A 42 6.12 2.59 9.05
CA ARG A 42 6.74 1.51 9.83
C ARG A 42 5.94 0.22 9.81
N TRP A 43 4.61 0.29 9.90
CA TRP A 43 3.74 -0.90 9.79
C TRP A 43 3.89 -1.57 8.43
N ILE A 44 3.90 -0.80 7.34
CA ILE A 44 4.11 -1.34 5.99
C ILE A 44 5.48 -2.03 5.90
N LYS A 45 6.56 -1.36 6.34
CA LYS A 45 7.90 -1.97 6.36
C LYS A 45 7.95 -3.24 7.20
N THR A 46 7.28 -3.25 8.35
CA THR A 46 7.22 -4.44 9.21
C THR A 46 6.53 -5.61 8.50
N VAL A 47 5.46 -5.36 7.75
CA VAL A 47 4.79 -6.39 6.95
C VAL A 47 5.69 -6.88 5.82
N LEU A 48 6.36 -5.97 5.09
CA LEU A 48 7.32 -6.35 4.04
C LEU A 48 8.41 -7.27 4.60
N GLN A 49 9.02 -6.89 5.73
CA GLN A 49 10.04 -7.69 6.40
C GLN A 49 9.53 -9.07 6.82
N LYS A 50 8.31 -9.14 7.36
CA LYS A 50 7.66 -10.41 7.73
C LYS A 50 7.39 -11.31 6.52
N CYS A 51 7.20 -10.72 5.34
CA CYS A 51 7.08 -11.45 4.07
C CYS A 51 8.44 -11.83 3.45
N GLY A 52 9.56 -11.59 4.14
CA GLY A 52 10.91 -11.89 3.63
C GLY A 52 11.44 -10.89 2.61
N ILE A 53 10.82 -9.71 2.48
CA ILE A 53 11.26 -8.66 1.57
C ILE A 53 12.35 -7.83 2.27
N ASP A 54 13.48 -7.60 1.60
CA ASP A 54 14.57 -6.77 2.14
C ASP A 54 14.15 -5.30 2.23
N ILE A 55 13.96 -4.81 3.46
CA ILE A 55 13.50 -3.46 3.74
C ILE A 55 14.59 -2.38 3.62
N ASN A 56 15.85 -2.78 3.43
CA ASN A 56 16.94 -1.85 3.08
C ASN A 56 16.87 -1.45 1.60
N VAL A 57 16.33 -2.34 0.77
CA VAL A 57 16.09 -2.11 -0.66
C VAL A 57 14.68 -1.58 -0.90
N PHE A 58 13.66 -2.17 -0.25
CA PHE A 58 12.26 -1.85 -0.47
C PHE A 58 11.66 -1.07 0.71
N SER A 59 11.09 0.09 0.41
CA SER A 59 10.46 0.95 1.41
C SER A 59 8.94 0.81 1.41
N SER A 60 8.26 1.52 2.32
CA SER A 60 6.81 1.63 2.28
C SER A 60 6.29 2.17 0.95
N HIS A 61 7.03 3.10 0.33
CA HIS A 61 6.71 3.65 -0.98
C HIS A 61 6.87 2.62 -2.11
N SER A 62 7.69 1.58 -1.92
CA SER A 62 7.85 0.49 -2.89
C SER A 62 6.55 -0.27 -3.16
N THR A 63 5.64 -0.31 -2.18
CA THR A 63 4.29 -0.86 -2.35
C THR A 63 3.50 -0.12 -3.43
N ARG A 64 3.63 1.21 -3.48
CA ARG A 64 2.93 2.05 -4.48
C ARG A 64 3.49 1.79 -5.87
N TYR A 65 4.81 1.70 -6.02
CA TYR A 65 5.47 1.34 -7.28
C TYR A 65 4.98 -0.02 -7.78
N ALA A 66 5.06 -1.05 -6.93
CA ALA A 66 4.66 -2.40 -7.28
C ALA A 66 3.19 -2.49 -7.71
N SER A 67 2.28 -1.80 -7.00
CA SER A 67 0.87 -1.78 -7.34
C SER A 67 0.59 -1.18 -8.72
N SER A 68 1.17 -0.02 -9.05
CA SER A 68 0.96 0.61 -10.34
C SER A 68 1.60 -0.19 -11.48
N SER A 69 2.79 -0.77 -11.27
CA SER A 69 3.41 -1.68 -12.24
C SER A 69 2.57 -2.91 -12.51
N ALA A 70 2.03 -3.53 -11.46
CA ALA A 70 1.20 -4.72 -11.58
C ALA A 70 -0.10 -4.43 -12.35
N ALA A 71 -0.71 -3.27 -12.11
CA ALA A 71 -1.89 -2.84 -12.87
C ALA A 71 -1.58 -2.70 -14.37
N PHE A 72 -0.45 -2.05 -14.71
CA PHE A 72 -0.02 -1.91 -16.09
C PHE A 72 0.32 -3.27 -16.74
N ALA A 73 1.04 -4.13 -16.02
CA ALA A 73 1.36 -5.49 -16.47
C ALA A 73 0.09 -6.37 -16.66
N SER A 74 -0.99 -6.06 -15.95
CA SER A 74 -2.30 -6.70 -16.12
C SER A 74 -3.11 -6.14 -17.28
N GLY A 75 -2.54 -5.22 -18.08
CA GLY A 75 -3.15 -4.67 -19.28
C GLY A 75 -4.07 -3.47 -19.06
N LEU A 76 -4.10 -2.87 -17.85
CA LEU A 76 -4.85 -1.64 -17.64
C LEU A 76 -4.21 -0.48 -18.41
N ASP A 77 -5.05 0.36 -19.01
CA ASP A 77 -4.59 1.54 -19.70
C ASP A 77 -3.95 2.55 -18.73
N LEU A 78 -3.00 3.30 -19.27
CA LEU A 78 -2.17 4.19 -18.49
C LEU A 78 -2.96 5.40 -17.94
N ASP A 79 -4.04 5.80 -18.60
CA ASP A 79 -4.88 6.91 -18.14
C ASP A 79 -5.77 6.50 -16.97
N THR A 80 -6.28 5.27 -16.95
CA THR A 80 -6.95 4.68 -15.78
C THR A 80 -6.00 4.57 -14.60
N ILE A 81 -4.75 4.12 -14.83
CA ILE A 81 -3.75 4.06 -13.77
C ILE A 81 -3.41 5.46 -13.24
N ARG A 82 -3.26 6.45 -14.14
CA ARG A 82 -3.04 7.86 -13.75
C ARG A 82 -4.19 8.39 -12.90
N LYS A 83 -5.43 8.19 -13.33
CA LYS A 83 -6.64 8.60 -12.59
C LYS A 83 -6.68 7.96 -11.21
N ALA A 84 -6.46 6.64 -11.12
CA ALA A 84 -6.45 5.91 -9.85
C ALA A 84 -5.30 6.35 -8.92
N ALA A 85 -4.14 6.69 -9.48
CA ALA A 85 -2.99 7.17 -8.73
C ALA A 85 -3.05 8.67 -8.39
N GLY A 86 -4.06 9.40 -8.86
CA GLY A 86 -4.19 10.85 -8.66
C GLY A 86 -3.16 11.67 -9.45
N TRP A 87 -2.74 11.19 -10.62
CA TRP A 87 -1.85 11.92 -11.52
C TRP A 87 -2.62 12.67 -12.60
N THR A 88 -2.05 13.79 -13.05
CA THR A 88 -2.60 14.56 -14.16
C THR A 88 -2.54 13.78 -15.47
N GLU A 89 -3.46 14.12 -16.36
CA GLU A 89 -3.46 13.68 -17.75
C GLU A 89 -2.13 14.11 -18.40
N GLY A 90 -1.40 13.16 -18.99
CA GLY A 90 -0.05 13.41 -19.53
C GLY A 90 1.10 13.31 -18.52
N SER A 91 0.84 13.01 -17.25
CA SER A 91 1.92 12.82 -16.26
C SER A 91 2.92 11.73 -16.70
N THR A 92 4.22 12.07 -16.65
CA THR A 92 5.33 11.13 -16.92
C THR A 92 5.79 10.38 -15.66
N VAL A 93 5.14 10.64 -14.50
CA VAL A 93 5.53 10.06 -13.21
C VAL A 93 5.51 8.55 -13.25
N PHE A 94 4.50 7.95 -13.89
CA PHE A 94 4.42 6.49 -14.05
C PHE A 94 5.66 5.95 -14.76
N ALA A 95 5.93 6.44 -15.97
CA ALA A 95 7.05 5.98 -16.80
C ALA A 95 8.42 6.19 -16.13
N LYS A 96 8.60 7.33 -15.44
CA LYS A 96 9.90 7.68 -14.82
C LYS A 96 10.18 6.92 -13.53
N PHE A 97 9.17 6.70 -12.69
CA PHE A 97 9.40 6.25 -11.32
C PHE A 97 8.73 4.92 -10.97
N TYR A 98 7.66 4.56 -11.69
CA TYR A 98 6.80 3.43 -11.34
C TYR A 98 6.94 2.25 -12.30
N ASN A 99 7.11 2.47 -13.62
CA ASN A 99 7.24 1.39 -14.61
C ASN A 99 8.57 0.63 -14.50
N ARG A 100 8.70 -0.20 -13.46
CA ARG A 100 9.86 -1.04 -13.20
C ARG A 100 9.58 -2.46 -13.68
N PRO A 101 10.49 -3.07 -14.48
CA PRO A 101 10.33 -4.45 -14.92
C PRO A 101 10.35 -5.40 -13.72
N ILE A 102 9.54 -6.46 -13.80
CA ILE A 102 9.57 -7.55 -12.82
C ILE A 102 10.85 -8.34 -13.09
N SER A 103 11.76 -8.40 -12.12
CA SER A 103 12.94 -9.26 -12.21
C SER A 103 12.51 -10.72 -12.29
N GLU A 104 12.93 -11.44 -13.33
CA GLU A 104 12.51 -12.83 -13.60
C GLU A 104 13.03 -13.84 -12.57
N ASN A 105 13.93 -13.44 -11.68
CA ASN A 105 14.57 -14.32 -10.70
C ASN A 105 13.76 -14.57 -9.40
N CYS A 106 12.50 -14.17 -9.33
CA CYS A 106 11.69 -14.30 -8.11
C CYS A 106 10.63 -15.40 -8.25
N SER A 107 10.95 -16.62 -7.82
CA SER A 107 10.01 -17.75 -7.68
C SER A 107 8.74 -17.38 -6.89
N PHE A 108 8.85 -16.43 -5.96
CA PHE A 108 7.75 -15.90 -5.16
C PHE A 108 6.69 -15.15 -6.00
N ALA A 109 7.11 -14.37 -7.00
CA ALA A 109 6.18 -13.57 -7.82
C ALA A 109 5.21 -14.47 -8.61
N ARG A 110 5.69 -15.63 -9.08
CA ARG A 110 4.86 -16.65 -9.76
C ARG A 110 3.87 -17.35 -8.81
N ALA A 111 4.14 -17.39 -7.51
CA ALA A 111 3.27 -18.04 -6.53
C ALA A 111 2.11 -17.16 -6.07
N VAL A 112 2.25 -15.83 -6.15
CA VAL A 112 1.26 -14.86 -5.66
C VAL A 112 0.23 -14.48 -6.74
N VAL A 113 0.61 -14.55 -8.02
CA VAL A 113 -0.32 -14.30 -9.14
C VAL A 113 -0.95 -15.64 -9.54
N LYS A 114 -2.19 -15.88 -9.11
CA LYS A 114 -3.11 -16.86 -9.69
C LYS A 114 -4.26 -16.13 -10.34
#